data_AF-E4Q738-F1
#
_entry.id   AF-E4Q738-F1
#
_cell.length_a   1.000
_cell.length_b   1.000
_cell.length_c   1.000
_cell.angle_alpha   90.00
_cell.angle_beta   90.00
_cell.angle_gamma   90.00
#
_symmetry.space_group_name_H-M   'P 1'
#
loop_
_entity.id
_entity.type
_entity.pdbx_description
1 polymer ?
#
loop_
_entity_poly.entity_id
_entity_poly.type
_entity_poly.pdbx_seq_one_letter_code
_entity_poly.pdbx_strand_id
1 'polypeptide(L)'
;MKVIYQVGRLDNPAIATKKFYIKNFNGEIVEESGESELSSTVLRDFLRKRGCEAKTVVIYPVSIVLNSRLPEYIQPANLKEELSTIFKEPSEYLKNPDEFIDRIDLERCRDEKLIVHSLGEYLGTSLDASYDDIVLEILFDMIERYLKGELEDLYLDISSGHNIYISAILEAARHFAVFSNLMNWLDESKVPKIYLTFSDPIIGSSAKVFEIHIQQQRFTAFFSSPIKRKEAAEYNFSFLRNIFPDPDNGAKGSEAAKLKQQVREKRKKLREKIEMFCLLFSAIKNNVPLYLYYQHYHSVDEIKEEIFKLIEHAKGQLCSDYQKSPNLNKRAYIDAILSLGFYIGIVNVLEKHNITMFCQDTGIDLELLKRNYFEIYSTFRVPTNYVMLSNEISNTQKVLEQMDDIGSWTGLYKIIDPGKPAGEPIDRNYFAHSGFERNITEIRTEGSTIFIRYAFNTNFNVINCWLKDRIE
;
A
#
# COMPACT_ATOMS: atom_id res chain seq x y z
N MET A 1 -11.83 12.75 -7.36
CA MET A 1 -13.12 12.34 -6.75
C MET A 1 -12.98 12.11 -5.24
N LYS A 2 -13.88 12.69 -4.45
CA LYS A 2 -13.93 12.58 -2.98
C LYS A 2 -14.80 11.39 -2.56
N VAL A 3 -14.26 10.48 -1.75
CA VAL A 3 -14.96 9.26 -1.35
C VAL A 3 -15.25 9.30 0.15
N ILE A 4 -16.51 9.06 0.54
CA ILE A 4 -16.95 9.11 1.94
C ILE A 4 -17.40 7.70 2.36
N TYR A 5 -16.69 7.09 3.31
CA TYR A 5 -17.06 5.80 3.88
C TYR A 5 -17.88 5.99 5.14
N GLN A 6 -19.03 5.31 5.24
CA GLN A 6 -19.84 5.25 6.47
C GLN A 6 -20.42 3.86 6.63
N VAL A 7 -20.49 3.35 7.86
CA VAL A 7 -21.24 2.11 8.13
C VAL A 7 -22.73 2.40 8.03
N GLY A 8 -23.46 1.60 7.25
CA GLY A 8 -24.90 1.71 7.10
C GLY A 8 -25.65 1.47 8.41
N ARG A 9 -26.87 2.00 8.51
CA ARG A 9 -27.70 1.91 9.71
C ARG A 9 -29.04 1.30 9.38
N LEU A 10 -29.48 0.35 10.21
CA LEU A 10 -30.84 -0.15 10.14
C LEU A 10 -31.75 0.67 11.07
N ASP A 11 -32.13 1.86 10.59
CA ASP A 11 -33.08 2.73 11.27
C ASP A 11 -34.51 2.52 10.75
N ASN A 12 -35.52 2.85 11.56
CA ASN A 12 -36.91 2.89 11.10
C ASN A 12 -37.05 4.00 10.05
N PRO A 13 -37.45 3.70 8.79
CA PRO A 13 -37.55 4.69 7.71
C PRO A 13 -38.44 5.89 8.04
N ALA A 14 -39.44 5.73 8.91
CA ALA A 14 -40.33 6.82 9.32
C ALA A 14 -39.62 7.93 10.13
N ILE A 15 -38.50 7.62 10.77
CA ILE A 15 -37.74 8.56 11.62
C ILE A 15 -36.23 8.56 11.32
N ALA A 16 -35.79 7.83 10.29
CA ALA A 16 -34.37 7.67 9.92
C ALA A 16 -33.77 8.98 9.42
N THR A 17 -34.54 9.78 8.67
CA THR A 17 -34.09 11.09 8.18
C THR A 17 -33.86 12.05 9.34
N LYS A 18 -32.63 12.58 9.42
CA LYS A 18 -32.23 13.62 10.37
C LYS A 18 -31.77 14.85 9.61
N LYS A 19 -31.90 16.01 10.26
CA LYS A 19 -31.33 17.25 9.75
C LYS A 19 -29.89 17.40 10.26
N PHE A 20 -28.98 17.59 9.33
CA PHE A 20 -27.57 17.82 9.60
C PHE A 20 -27.15 19.20 9.10
N TYR A 21 -26.08 19.75 9.68
CA TYR A 21 -25.48 20.99 9.20
C TYR A 21 -23.96 20.97 9.31
N ILE A 22 -23.29 21.68 8.41
CA ILE A 22 -21.84 21.89 8.42
C ILE A 22 -21.61 23.36 8.73
N LYS A 23 -20.99 23.64 9.87
CA LYS A 23 -20.69 25.00 10.29
C LYS A 23 -19.36 25.49 9.73
N ASN A 24 -18.34 24.63 9.78
CA ASN A 24 -16.98 24.94 9.35
C ASN A 24 -16.50 23.95 8.30
N PHE A 25 -15.85 24.46 7.25
CA PHE A 25 -15.13 23.64 6.28
C PHE A 25 -13.84 24.35 5.86
N ASN A 26 -12.69 23.71 6.06
CA ASN A 26 -11.37 24.27 5.73
C ASN A 26 -11.09 25.66 6.35
N GLY A 27 -11.64 25.93 7.55
CA GLY A 27 -11.45 27.21 8.24
C GLY A 27 -12.46 28.30 7.85
N GLU A 28 -13.35 28.03 6.89
CA GLU A 28 -14.43 28.93 6.50
C GLU A 28 -15.73 28.61 7.24
N ILE A 29 -16.49 29.64 7.60
CA ILE A 29 -17.86 29.50 8.10
C ILE A 29 -18.79 29.36 6.89
N VAL A 30 -19.54 28.25 6.81
CA VAL A 30 -20.34 27.90 5.62
C VAL A 30 -21.85 27.76 5.89
N GLU A 31 -22.23 27.40 7.11
CA GLU A 31 -23.62 27.26 7.59
C GLU A 31 -24.59 26.58 6.59
N GLU A 32 -24.16 25.46 6.00
CA GLU A 32 -25.00 24.67 5.10
C GLU A 32 -25.72 23.55 5.84
N SER A 33 -26.95 23.24 5.44
CA SER A 33 -27.74 22.15 6.03
C SER A 33 -28.37 21.25 4.97
N GLY A 34 -28.67 20.03 5.38
CA GLY A 34 -29.33 19.02 4.57
C GLY A 34 -30.06 18.01 5.44
N GLU A 35 -30.92 17.21 4.83
CA GLU A 35 -31.67 16.16 5.50
C GLU A 35 -31.39 14.84 4.80
N SER A 36 -30.98 13.83 5.58
CA SER A 36 -30.74 12.48 5.07
C SER A 36 -30.77 11.45 6.20
N GLU A 37 -30.79 10.18 5.83
CA GLU A 37 -30.64 9.04 6.74
C GLU A 37 -29.20 8.91 7.26
N LEU A 38 -28.22 9.38 6.50
CA LEU A 38 -26.80 9.34 6.86
C LEU A 38 -26.13 10.70 6.70
N SER A 39 -25.28 11.06 7.66
CA SER A 39 -24.45 12.27 7.63
C SER A 39 -23.53 12.32 6.40
N SER A 40 -23.00 11.18 5.97
CA SER A 40 -22.16 11.08 4.76
C SER A 40 -22.88 11.54 3.49
N THR A 41 -24.21 11.36 3.41
CA THR A 41 -25.00 11.82 2.27
C THR A 41 -25.08 13.34 2.24
N VAL A 42 -25.32 13.97 3.41
CA VAL A 42 -25.32 15.44 3.52
C VAL A 42 -23.93 16.01 3.21
N LEU A 43 -22.87 15.37 3.70
CA LEU A 43 -21.50 15.75 3.39
C LEU A 43 -21.19 15.64 1.88
N ARG A 44 -21.60 14.55 1.24
CA ARG A 44 -21.45 14.35 -0.20
C ARG A 44 -22.14 15.47 -0.98
N ASP A 45 -23.40 15.75 -0.66
CA ASP A 45 -24.18 16.75 -1.37
C ASP A 45 -23.60 18.15 -1.17
N PHE A 46 -23.12 18.46 0.04
CA PHE A 46 -22.36 19.67 0.32
C PHE A 46 -21.10 19.79 -0.56
N LEU A 47 -20.31 18.72 -0.69
CA LEU A 47 -19.12 18.70 -1.55
C LEU A 47 -19.49 18.88 -3.04
N ARG A 48 -20.57 18.23 -3.50
CA ARG A 48 -21.08 18.35 -4.88
C ARG A 48 -21.55 19.77 -5.20
N LYS A 49 -22.26 20.43 -4.29
CA LYS A 49 -22.66 21.85 -4.45
C LYS A 49 -21.47 22.78 -4.62
N ARG A 50 -20.32 22.42 -4.06
CA ARG A 50 -19.04 23.15 -4.19
C ARG A 50 -18.22 22.74 -5.42
N GLY A 51 -18.83 22.06 -6.38
CA GLY A 51 -18.19 21.66 -7.65
C GLY A 51 -17.23 20.47 -7.52
N CYS A 52 -17.22 19.75 -6.40
CA CYS A 52 -16.41 18.54 -6.26
C CYS A 52 -17.20 17.31 -6.74
N GLU A 53 -16.54 16.40 -7.47
CA GLU A 53 -17.07 15.05 -7.62
C GLU A 53 -16.94 14.32 -6.29
N ALA A 54 -18.08 13.89 -5.72
CA ALA A 54 -18.11 13.16 -4.45
C ALA A 54 -19.08 11.99 -4.49
N LYS A 55 -18.77 10.90 -3.78
CA LYS A 55 -19.65 9.73 -3.62
C LYS A 55 -19.58 9.14 -2.22
N THR A 56 -20.66 8.48 -1.80
CA THR A 56 -20.70 7.67 -0.58
C THR A 56 -20.45 6.19 -0.89
N VAL A 57 -19.65 5.54 -0.04
CA VAL A 57 -19.50 4.09 0.02
C VAL A 57 -20.06 3.64 1.37
N VAL A 58 -21.23 3.00 1.34
CA VAL A 58 -21.88 2.52 2.56
C VAL A 58 -21.39 1.11 2.86
N ILE A 59 -20.77 0.95 4.03
CA ILE A 59 -20.28 -0.35 4.49
C ILE A 59 -21.42 -1.09 5.18
N TYR A 60 -21.77 -2.25 4.65
CA TYR A 60 -22.78 -3.13 5.22
C TYR A 60 -22.13 -4.39 5.79
N PRO A 61 -22.16 -4.56 7.11
CA PRO A 61 -21.96 -5.87 7.70
C PRO A 61 -23.01 -6.84 7.15
N VAL A 62 -22.60 -8.04 6.72
CA VAL A 62 -23.53 -9.05 6.20
C VAL A 62 -24.68 -9.37 7.19
N SER A 63 -24.46 -9.18 8.49
CA SER A 63 -25.48 -9.36 9.53
C SER A 63 -26.60 -8.32 9.52
N ILE A 64 -26.50 -7.23 8.75
CA ILE A 64 -27.52 -6.16 8.72
C ILE A 64 -28.91 -6.69 8.35
N VAL A 65 -28.96 -7.74 7.52
CA VAL A 65 -30.21 -8.40 7.11
C VAL A 65 -30.78 -9.26 8.24
N LEU A 66 -29.95 -9.81 9.12
CA LEU A 66 -30.33 -10.69 10.23
C LEU A 66 -30.85 -9.90 11.44
N ASN A 67 -31.89 -9.09 11.22
CA ASN A 67 -32.50 -8.25 12.24
C ASN A 67 -34.02 -8.42 12.26
N SER A 68 -34.58 -8.74 13.44
CA SER A 68 -36.02 -9.01 13.60
C SER A 68 -36.93 -7.83 13.27
N ARG A 69 -36.39 -6.59 13.22
CA ARG A 69 -37.16 -5.39 12.85
C ARG A 69 -37.18 -5.10 11.36
N LEU A 70 -36.25 -5.66 10.58
CA LEU A 70 -36.18 -5.42 9.14
C LEU A 70 -37.49 -5.74 8.37
N PRO A 71 -38.28 -6.79 8.71
CA PRO A 71 -39.57 -7.05 8.06
C PRO A 71 -40.60 -5.92 8.19
N GLU A 72 -40.48 -5.07 9.22
CA GLU A 72 -41.34 -3.90 9.42
C GLU A 72 -41.05 -2.79 8.40
N TYR A 73 -39.84 -2.76 7.85
CA TYR A 73 -39.34 -1.67 7.01
C TYR A 73 -39.38 -2.00 5.52
N ILE A 74 -39.28 -3.29 5.17
CA ILE A 74 -39.44 -3.77 3.80
C ILE A 74 -40.92 -3.63 3.39
N GLN A 75 -41.20 -3.10 2.20
CA GLN A 75 -42.57 -2.99 1.68
C GLN A 75 -42.99 -4.15 0.77
N PRO A 76 -42.17 -4.61 -0.20
CA PRO A 76 -42.57 -5.68 -1.10
C PRO A 76 -42.81 -7.00 -0.36
N ALA A 77 -43.99 -7.60 -0.54
CA ALA A 77 -44.38 -8.83 0.15
C ALA A 77 -43.44 -10.01 -0.19
N ASN A 78 -43.01 -10.11 -1.44
CA ASN A 78 -42.05 -11.11 -1.90
C ASN A 78 -40.70 -11.01 -1.16
N LEU A 79 -40.19 -9.79 -0.91
CA LEU A 79 -38.95 -9.60 -0.15
C LEU A 79 -39.12 -9.95 1.33
N LYS A 80 -40.32 -9.78 1.90
CA LYS A 80 -40.61 -10.23 3.28
C LYS A 80 -40.63 -11.75 3.39
N GLU A 81 -41.19 -12.44 2.39
CA GLU A 81 -41.21 -13.90 2.33
C GLU A 81 -39.79 -14.46 2.17
N GLU A 82 -39.00 -13.85 1.29
CA GLU A 82 -37.59 -14.18 1.12
C GLU A 82 -36.79 -13.91 2.40
N LEU A 83 -36.97 -12.77 3.06
CA LEU A 83 -36.35 -12.46 4.35
C LEU A 83 -36.73 -13.48 5.44
N SER A 84 -37.99 -13.90 5.48
CA SER A 84 -38.47 -14.93 6.39
C SER A 84 -37.82 -16.30 6.12
N THR A 85 -37.40 -16.54 4.87
CA THR A 85 -36.64 -17.73 4.47
C THR A 85 -35.19 -17.60 4.93
N ILE A 86 -34.56 -16.44 4.70
CA ILE A 86 -33.20 -16.11 5.17
C ILE A 86 -33.09 -16.29 6.70
N PHE A 87 -34.10 -15.88 7.47
CA PHE A 87 -34.09 -16.05 8.94
C PHE A 87 -34.11 -17.51 9.40
N LYS A 88 -34.66 -18.41 8.58
CA LYS A 88 -34.71 -19.85 8.89
C LYS A 88 -33.49 -20.58 8.36
N GLU A 89 -33.00 -20.19 7.18
CA GLU A 89 -31.90 -20.82 6.46
C GLU A 89 -31.08 -19.72 5.75
N PRO A 90 -30.09 -19.11 6.42
CA PRO A 90 -29.33 -17.98 5.88
C PRO A 90 -28.22 -18.41 4.92
N SER A 91 -27.94 -19.71 4.77
CA SER A 91 -26.77 -20.22 4.05
C SER A 91 -26.70 -19.75 2.59
N GLU A 92 -27.83 -19.73 1.87
CA GLU A 92 -27.86 -19.22 0.49
C GLU A 92 -27.63 -17.71 0.42
N TYR A 93 -28.17 -16.93 1.35
CA TYR A 93 -27.90 -15.49 1.44
C TYR A 93 -26.41 -15.22 1.76
N LEU A 94 -25.81 -15.99 2.68
CA LEU A 94 -24.42 -15.79 3.08
C LEU A 94 -23.39 -16.18 1.99
N LYS A 95 -23.81 -16.90 0.94
CA LYS A 95 -22.96 -17.13 -0.25
C LYS A 95 -22.91 -15.94 -1.19
N ASN A 96 -24.00 -15.17 -1.27
CA ASN A 96 -24.13 -14.03 -2.18
C ASN A 96 -25.03 -12.94 -1.58
N PRO A 97 -24.57 -12.23 -0.54
CA PRO A 97 -25.40 -11.24 0.15
C PRO A 97 -25.73 -10.03 -0.73
N ASP A 98 -24.92 -9.77 -1.75
CA ASP A 98 -25.12 -8.69 -2.72
C ASP A 98 -26.51 -8.71 -3.36
N GLU A 99 -26.96 -9.89 -3.81
CA GLU A 99 -28.21 -10.06 -4.56
C GLU A 99 -29.44 -9.64 -3.75
N PHE A 100 -29.45 -9.92 -2.44
CA PHE A 100 -30.54 -9.51 -1.58
C PHE A 100 -30.40 -8.04 -1.16
N ILE A 101 -29.19 -7.61 -0.76
CA ILE A 101 -28.92 -6.23 -0.30
C ILE A 101 -29.21 -5.19 -1.39
N ASP A 102 -29.00 -5.52 -2.67
CA ASP A 102 -29.35 -4.63 -3.79
C ASP A 102 -30.84 -4.41 -3.99
N ARG A 103 -31.68 -5.37 -3.57
CA ARG A 103 -33.13 -5.31 -3.74
C ARG A 103 -33.85 -4.64 -2.56
N ILE A 104 -33.16 -4.41 -1.45
CA ILE A 104 -33.70 -3.70 -0.28
C ILE A 104 -33.20 -2.26 -0.22
N ASP A 105 -34.13 -1.36 0.08
CA ASP A 105 -33.85 0.06 0.26
C ASP A 105 -33.47 0.31 1.73
N LEU A 106 -32.19 0.14 2.06
CA LEU A 106 -31.66 0.43 3.39
C LEU A 106 -31.45 1.93 3.58
N GLU A 107 -30.82 2.59 2.60
CA GLU A 107 -30.66 4.03 2.54
C GLU A 107 -30.91 4.53 1.12
N ARG A 108 -31.84 5.47 0.98
CA ARG A 108 -32.41 5.89 -0.32
C ARG A 108 -31.42 6.52 -1.28
N CYS A 109 -30.34 7.07 -0.74
CA CYS A 109 -29.41 7.95 -1.45
C CYS A 109 -27.97 7.42 -1.45
N ARG A 110 -27.74 6.10 -1.25
CA ARG A 110 -26.39 5.51 -1.36
C ARG A 110 -25.89 5.54 -2.81
N ASP A 111 -24.65 5.96 -3.05
CA ASP A 111 -24.04 5.84 -4.39
C ASP A 111 -23.49 4.42 -4.61
N GLU A 112 -22.73 3.91 -3.64
CA GLU A 112 -22.09 2.60 -3.69
C GLU A 112 -22.15 1.89 -2.34
N LYS A 113 -21.88 0.59 -2.36
CA LYS A 113 -21.86 -0.26 -1.16
C LYS A 113 -20.58 -1.10 -1.09
N LEU A 114 -20.20 -1.47 0.12
CA LEU A 114 -19.19 -2.49 0.40
C LEU A 114 -19.76 -3.46 1.43
N ILE A 115 -19.93 -4.72 1.06
CA ILE A 115 -20.34 -5.75 2.01
C ILE A 115 -19.09 -6.28 2.70
N VAL A 116 -19.16 -6.41 4.03
CA VAL A 116 -18.07 -6.95 4.84
C VAL A 116 -18.58 -8.06 5.75
N HIS A 117 -17.67 -8.91 6.18
CA HIS A 117 -17.98 -9.97 7.15
C HIS A 117 -18.51 -9.41 8.47
N SER A 118 -19.18 -10.26 9.25
CA SER A 118 -19.71 -9.89 10.56
C SER A 118 -19.32 -10.88 11.64
N LEU A 119 -19.25 -10.39 12.89
CA LEU A 119 -18.89 -11.20 14.05
C LEU A 119 -20.07 -11.24 15.03
N GLY A 120 -20.37 -12.43 15.54
CA GLY A 120 -21.35 -12.66 16.62
C GLY A 120 -22.55 -13.51 16.19
N GLU A 121 -23.53 -13.63 17.08
CA GLU A 121 -24.76 -14.40 16.85
C GLU A 121 -25.95 -13.47 16.58
N TYR A 122 -26.63 -13.69 15.47
CA TYR A 122 -27.78 -12.89 15.01
C TYR A 122 -28.93 -13.82 14.63
N LEU A 123 -30.08 -13.70 15.32
CA LEU A 123 -31.25 -14.56 15.10
C LEU A 123 -30.92 -16.07 15.10
N GLY A 124 -30.01 -16.52 15.98
CA GLY A 124 -29.57 -17.91 16.06
C GLY A 124 -28.53 -18.33 15.01
N THR A 125 -28.09 -17.39 14.15
CA THR A 125 -27.02 -17.61 13.18
C THR A 125 -25.70 -17.11 13.73
N SER A 126 -24.75 -18.01 13.91
CA SER A 126 -23.38 -17.65 14.29
C SER A 126 -22.58 -17.24 13.05
N LEU A 127 -22.01 -16.03 13.10
CA LEU A 127 -21.09 -15.49 12.11
C LEU A 127 -19.69 -15.41 12.72
N ASP A 128 -18.76 -16.13 12.12
CA ASP A 128 -17.40 -16.35 12.62
C ASP A 128 -16.40 -15.68 11.69
N ALA A 129 -16.31 -14.35 11.84
CA ALA A 129 -15.38 -13.53 11.09
C ALA A 129 -14.16 -13.15 11.93
N SER A 130 -13.01 -13.07 11.28
CA SER A 130 -11.84 -12.40 11.82
C SER A 130 -11.96 -10.89 11.63
N TYR A 131 -11.69 -10.12 12.69
CA TYR A 131 -11.57 -8.66 12.58
C TYR A 131 -10.53 -8.26 11.53
N ASP A 132 -9.45 -9.04 11.40
CA ASP A 132 -8.38 -8.79 10.44
C ASP A 132 -8.87 -8.89 8.97
N ASP A 133 -9.81 -9.79 8.68
CA ASP A 133 -10.40 -9.92 7.35
C ASP A 133 -11.28 -8.71 7.01
N ILE A 134 -12.06 -8.21 7.97
CA ILE A 134 -12.87 -7.00 7.81
C ILE A 134 -11.98 -5.78 7.52
N VAL A 135 -10.85 -5.65 8.21
CA VAL A 135 -9.87 -4.58 7.92
C VAL A 135 -9.34 -4.69 6.49
N LEU A 136 -9.01 -5.91 6.03
CA LEU A 136 -8.52 -6.15 4.68
C LEU A 136 -9.56 -5.84 3.60
N GLU A 137 -10.82 -6.22 3.78
CA GLU A 137 -11.91 -5.91 2.85
C GLU A 137 -12.00 -4.41 2.56
N ILE A 138 -11.99 -3.59 3.61
CA ILE A 138 -12.06 -2.14 3.52
C ILE A 138 -10.77 -1.57 2.92
N LEU A 139 -9.61 -2.06 3.36
CA LEU A 139 -8.31 -1.60 2.86
C LEU A 139 -8.16 -1.86 1.35
N PHE A 140 -8.54 -3.05 0.88
CA PHE A 140 -8.43 -3.41 -0.52
C PHE A 140 -9.33 -2.55 -1.41
N ASP A 141 -10.56 -2.27 -0.97
CA ASP A 141 -11.46 -1.35 -1.68
C ASP A 141 -10.85 0.06 -1.79
N MET A 142 -10.29 0.61 -0.72
CA MET A 142 -9.60 1.91 -0.74
C MET A 142 -8.40 1.94 -1.71
N ILE A 143 -7.55 0.93 -1.66
CA ILE A 143 -6.35 0.83 -2.52
C ILE A 143 -6.75 0.69 -3.98
N GLU A 144 -7.72 -0.16 -4.29
CA GLU A 144 -8.16 -0.42 -5.66
C GLU A 144 -8.70 0.86 -6.32
N ARG A 145 -9.57 1.59 -5.61
CA ARG A 145 -10.11 2.88 -6.08
C ARG A 145 -9.01 3.90 -6.32
N TYR A 146 -8.07 3.98 -5.39
CA TYR A 146 -6.95 4.90 -5.50
C TYR A 146 -6.06 4.59 -6.71
N LEU A 147 -5.71 3.31 -6.93
CA LEU A 147 -4.92 2.89 -8.09
C LEU A 147 -5.65 3.07 -9.43
N LYS A 148 -6.99 2.99 -9.43
CA LYS A 148 -7.84 3.29 -10.59
C LYS A 148 -8.06 4.78 -10.85
N GLY A 149 -7.57 5.67 -9.98
CA GLY A 149 -7.78 7.12 -10.08
C GLY A 149 -9.17 7.60 -9.63
N GLU A 150 -9.91 6.74 -8.92
CA GLU A 150 -11.26 7.01 -8.42
C GLU A 150 -11.28 7.61 -7.00
N LEU A 151 -10.11 7.82 -6.38
CA LEU A 151 -10.00 8.36 -5.03
C LEU A 151 -8.94 9.45 -4.99
N GLU A 152 -9.37 10.66 -4.68
CA GLU A 152 -8.52 11.86 -4.51
C GLU A 152 -8.45 12.29 -3.05
N ASP A 153 -9.60 12.41 -2.38
CA ASP A 153 -9.67 12.65 -0.94
C ASP A 153 -10.57 11.60 -0.29
N LEU A 154 -10.23 11.20 0.94
CA LEU A 154 -10.92 10.18 1.71
C LEU A 154 -11.57 10.79 2.95
N TYR A 155 -12.87 10.59 3.11
CA TYR A 155 -13.63 11.00 4.29
C TYR A 155 -14.13 9.75 5.02
N LEU A 156 -13.84 9.65 6.31
CA LEU A 156 -14.22 8.54 7.17
C LEU A 156 -15.33 9.03 8.11
N ASP A 157 -16.57 8.68 7.82
CA ASP A 157 -17.72 9.06 8.63
C ASP A 157 -18.01 8.01 9.69
N ILE A 158 -17.72 8.38 10.95
CA ILE A 158 -17.89 7.51 12.13
C ILE A 158 -19.18 7.81 12.91
N SER A 159 -20.10 8.58 12.34
CA SER A 159 -21.33 9.02 13.01
C SER A 159 -22.31 7.87 13.32
N SER A 160 -22.20 6.75 12.61
CA SER A 160 -23.10 5.60 12.80
C SER A 160 -22.81 4.75 14.04
N GLY A 161 -21.84 5.12 14.88
CA GLY A 161 -21.73 4.67 16.27
C GLY A 161 -20.57 3.71 16.58
N HIS A 162 -20.54 3.20 17.81
CA HIS A 162 -19.45 2.38 18.35
C HIS A 162 -19.61 0.89 18.01
N ASN A 163 -19.22 0.51 16.80
CA ASN A 163 -19.11 -0.90 16.41
C ASN A 163 -17.67 -1.20 15.96
N ILE A 164 -17.34 -2.50 15.89
CA ILE A 164 -16.02 -2.96 15.45
C ILE A 164 -15.66 -2.48 14.04
N TYR A 165 -16.66 -2.17 13.20
CA TYR A 165 -16.47 -1.70 11.83
C TYR A 165 -15.89 -0.29 11.79
N ILE A 166 -16.21 0.59 12.73
CA ILE A 166 -15.53 1.90 12.84
C ILE A 166 -14.04 1.70 13.12
N SER A 167 -13.67 0.82 14.06
CA SER A 167 -12.27 0.51 14.32
C SER A 167 -11.59 -0.06 13.08
N ALA A 168 -12.27 -0.95 12.35
CA ALA A 168 -11.74 -1.55 11.12
C ALA A 168 -11.52 -0.49 10.02
N ILE A 169 -12.46 0.45 9.83
CA ILE A 169 -12.33 1.56 8.88
C ILE A 169 -11.12 2.43 9.22
N LEU A 170 -10.95 2.81 10.50
CA LEU A 170 -9.84 3.64 10.94
C LEU A 170 -8.50 2.93 10.76
N GLU A 171 -8.44 1.63 11.05
CA GLU A 171 -7.24 0.82 10.87
C GLU A 171 -6.89 0.65 9.38
N ALA A 172 -7.87 0.33 8.53
CA ALA A 172 -7.71 0.27 7.08
C ALA A 172 -7.22 1.60 6.53
N ALA A 173 -7.84 2.71 6.93
CA ALA A 173 -7.44 4.05 6.49
C ALA A 173 -6.01 4.41 6.92
N ARG A 174 -5.55 3.97 8.11
CA ARG A 174 -4.15 4.16 8.54
C ARG A 174 -3.19 3.40 7.63
N HIS A 175 -3.50 2.16 7.27
CA HIS A 175 -2.67 1.38 6.33
C HIS A 175 -2.68 1.98 4.93
N PHE A 176 -3.85 2.44 4.46
CA PHE A 176 -4.00 3.16 3.19
C PHE A 176 -3.20 4.48 3.17
N ALA A 177 -3.19 5.23 4.28
CA ALA A 177 -2.41 6.45 4.41
C ALA A 177 -0.91 6.17 4.22
N VAL A 178 -0.40 5.12 4.86
CA VAL A 178 1.02 4.71 4.69
C VAL A 178 1.28 4.29 3.26
N PHE A 179 0.42 3.45 2.67
CA PHE A 179 0.54 3.01 1.28
C PHE A 179 0.64 4.18 0.29
N SER A 180 -0.32 5.11 0.36
CA SER A 180 -0.38 6.27 -0.54
C SER A 180 0.77 7.24 -0.37
N ASN A 181 1.28 7.44 0.86
CA ASN A 181 2.48 8.23 1.10
C ASN A 181 3.73 7.54 0.53
N LEU A 182 3.91 6.24 0.76
CA LEU A 182 5.06 5.48 0.25
C LEU A 182 5.11 5.42 -1.28
N MET A 183 3.96 5.54 -1.95
CA MET A 183 3.86 5.54 -3.40
C MET A 183 4.22 6.91 -4.05
N ASN A 184 4.08 8.02 -3.32
CA ASN A 184 4.19 9.38 -3.87
C ASN A 184 5.27 10.23 -3.21
N TRP A 185 6.54 9.89 -3.43
CA TRP A 185 7.66 10.69 -2.91
C TRP A 185 7.94 11.97 -3.70
N LEU A 186 7.54 12.01 -4.97
CA LEU A 186 7.83 13.14 -5.86
C LEU A 186 6.82 14.28 -5.80
N ASP A 187 5.58 13.97 -5.40
CA ASP A 187 4.45 14.89 -5.49
C ASP A 187 3.47 14.64 -4.34
N GLU A 188 3.58 15.43 -3.28
CA GLU A 188 2.70 15.35 -2.12
C GLU A 188 1.24 15.68 -2.47
N SER A 189 0.97 16.37 -3.59
CA SER A 189 -0.40 16.69 -4.01
C SER A 189 -1.18 15.47 -4.50
N LYS A 190 -0.48 14.39 -4.87
CA LYS A 190 -1.08 13.09 -5.22
C LYS A 190 -1.41 12.23 -4.01
N VAL A 191 -0.97 12.60 -2.81
CA VAL A 191 -1.31 11.88 -1.58
C VAL A 191 -2.71 12.29 -1.15
N PRO A 192 -3.67 11.35 -1.04
CA PRO A 192 -5.02 11.68 -0.64
C PRO A 192 -5.07 12.33 0.75
N LYS A 193 -5.84 13.41 0.88
CA LYS A 193 -6.12 13.95 2.21
C LYS A 193 -7.18 13.07 2.86
N ILE A 194 -6.91 12.68 4.10
CA ILE A 194 -7.80 11.84 4.89
C ILE A 194 -8.48 12.71 5.94
N TYR A 195 -9.80 12.68 5.99
CA TYR A 195 -10.62 13.43 6.93
C TYR A 195 -11.39 12.46 7.81
N LEU A 196 -11.37 12.69 9.12
CA LEU A 196 -12.32 12.09 10.04
C LEU A 196 -13.55 12.98 10.08
N THR A 197 -14.72 12.36 9.95
CA THR A 197 -16.00 13.06 9.98
C THR A 197 -16.94 12.39 10.98
N PHE A 198 -17.67 13.19 11.74
CA PHE A 198 -18.62 12.67 12.72
C PHE A 198 -19.70 13.71 13.01
N SER A 199 -20.93 13.26 13.25
CA SER A 199 -22.02 14.10 13.69
C SER A 199 -22.08 14.21 15.20
N ASP A 200 -22.77 15.23 15.70
CA ASP A 200 -23.23 15.23 17.09
C ASP A 200 -24.00 13.93 17.41
N PRO A 201 -23.95 13.43 18.67
CA PRO A 201 -24.69 12.24 19.06
C PRO A 201 -26.19 12.38 18.82
N ILE A 202 -26.77 11.43 18.09
CA ILE A 202 -28.20 11.42 17.76
C ILE A 202 -29.01 10.76 18.88
N ILE A 203 -28.54 9.62 19.39
CA ILE A 203 -29.22 8.86 20.45
C ILE A 203 -29.01 9.58 21.79
N GLY A 204 -30.11 9.86 22.51
CA GLY A 204 -30.08 10.52 23.81
C GLY A 204 -29.97 12.05 23.75
N SER A 205 -29.97 12.64 22.54
CA SER A 205 -29.93 14.09 22.34
C SER A 205 -31.33 14.70 22.25
N SER A 206 -31.48 15.92 22.79
CA SER A 206 -32.67 16.77 22.59
C SER A 206 -32.58 17.65 21.34
N ALA A 207 -31.45 17.61 20.64
CA ALA A 207 -31.22 18.38 19.43
C ALA A 207 -32.10 17.88 18.27
N LYS A 208 -32.60 18.82 17.47
CA LYS A 208 -33.34 18.53 16.22
C LYS A 208 -32.45 18.57 14.98
N VAL A 209 -31.26 19.14 15.11
CA VAL A 209 -30.29 19.36 14.04
C VAL A 209 -28.92 18.99 14.60
N PHE A 210 -28.14 18.21 13.85
CA PHE A 210 -26.86 17.66 14.30
C PHE A 210 -25.71 18.23 13.46
N GLU A 211 -24.69 18.79 14.11
CA GLU A 211 -23.52 19.31 13.42
C GLU A 211 -22.68 18.16 12.86
N ILE A 212 -22.17 18.29 11.63
CA ILE A 212 -21.15 17.42 11.06
C ILE A 212 -19.79 18.11 11.23
N HIS A 213 -18.94 17.48 12.03
CA HIS A 213 -17.57 17.89 12.27
C HIS A 213 -16.64 17.23 11.26
N ILE A 214 -15.71 17.99 10.68
CA ILE A 214 -14.77 17.52 9.66
C ILE A 214 -13.35 17.88 10.10
N GLN A 215 -12.51 16.87 10.31
CA GLN A 215 -11.15 17.05 10.80
C GLN A 215 -10.14 16.30 9.93
N GLN A 216 -9.24 17.03 9.28
CA GLN A 216 -8.14 16.43 8.52
C GLN A 216 -7.18 15.69 9.46
N GLN A 217 -6.91 14.43 9.12
CA GLN A 217 -5.89 13.60 9.76
C GLN A 217 -4.57 13.73 9.02
N ARG A 218 -3.46 13.79 9.76
CA ARG A 218 -2.11 13.83 9.20
C ARG A 218 -1.38 12.55 9.58
N PHE A 219 -0.97 11.80 8.58
CA PHE A 219 -0.16 10.60 8.74
C PHE A 219 1.23 10.86 8.18
N THR A 220 2.26 10.48 8.94
CA THR A 220 3.65 10.56 8.50
C THR A 220 4.11 9.16 8.10
N ALA A 221 4.59 9.00 6.87
CA ALA A 221 5.34 7.83 6.46
C ALA A 221 6.84 8.12 6.58
N PHE A 222 7.60 7.12 7.05
CA PHE A 222 9.06 7.19 7.14
C PHE A 222 9.70 6.36 6.02
N PHE A 223 10.94 6.70 5.67
CA PHE A 223 11.76 5.89 4.77
C PHE A 223 12.29 4.64 5.50
N SER A 224 11.38 3.70 5.73
CA SER A 224 11.57 2.43 6.45
C SER A 224 10.92 1.28 5.69
N SER A 225 11.61 0.14 5.62
CA SER A 225 11.09 -1.03 4.89
C SER A 225 9.96 -1.71 5.67
N PRO A 226 8.84 -2.08 5.00
CA PRO A 226 7.85 -2.98 5.58
C PRO A 226 8.41 -4.39 5.85
N ILE A 227 9.37 -4.82 5.03
CA ILE A 227 10.07 -6.10 5.18
C ILE A 227 11.27 -5.92 6.11
N LYS A 228 11.38 -6.78 7.13
CA LYS A 228 12.51 -6.80 8.06
C LYS A 228 13.64 -7.67 7.52
N ARG A 229 14.89 -7.40 7.96
CA ARG A 229 16.07 -8.24 7.67
C ARG A 229 15.79 -9.76 7.72
N LYS A 230 15.16 -10.24 8.79
CA LYS A 230 14.90 -11.68 8.97
C LYS A 230 14.11 -12.28 7.81
N GLU A 231 13.10 -11.58 7.31
CA GLU A 231 12.32 -12.07 6.17
C GLU A 231 13.15 -12.07 4.88
N ALA A 232 13.95 -11.04 4.63
CA ALA A 232 14.71 -10.91 3.39
C ALA A 232 15.96 -11.82 3.34
N ALA A 233 16.73 -11.88 4.43
CA ALA A 233 18.03 -12.56 4.48
C ALA A 233 17.96 -14.00 5.01
N GLU A 234 17.15 -14.25 6.06
CA GLU A 234 17.13 -15.55 6.75
C GLU A 234 15.99 -16.45 6.26
N TYR A 235 14.78 -15.91 6.14
CA TYR A 235 13.59 -16.68 5.82
C TYR A 235 13.22 -16.67 4.34
N ASN A 236 13.94 -15.90 3.52
CA ASN A 236 13.80 -15.88 2.07
C ASN A 236 12.34 -15.63 1.63
N PHE A 237 11.72 -14.63 2.26
CA PHE A 237 10.33 -14.20 2.06
C PHE A 237 9.31 -15.30 2.36
N SER A 238 9.53 -16.08 3.43
CA SER A 238 8.66 -17.20 3.80
C SER A 238 7.23 -16.77 4.09
N PHE A 239 7.01 -15.52 4.54
CA PHE A 239 5.68 -14.97 4.81
C PHE A 239 4.74 -15.01 3.59
N LEU A 240 5.28 -15.05 2.37
CA LEU A 240 4.48 -15.19 1.14
C LEU A 240 3.72 -16.51 1.07
N ARG A 241 4.12 -17.53 1.85
CA ARG A 241 3.36 -18.77 2.03
C ARG A 241 2.04 -18.55 2.77
N ASN A 242 1.93 -17.47 3.55
CA ASN A 242 0.69 -17.10 4.23
C ASN A 242 -0.32 -16.42 3.29
N ILE A 243 0.12 -15.97 2.11
CA ILE A 243 -0.75 -15.41 1.05
C ILE A 243 -1.13 -16.51 0.06
N PHE A 244 -0.13 -17.25 -0.41
CA PHE A 244 -0.28 -18.35 -1.34
C PHE A 244 0.16 -19.64 -0.64
N PRO A 245 -0.70 -20.32 0.13
CA PRO A 245 -0.35 -21.56 0.83
C PRO A 245 -0.15 -22.72 -0.15
N ASP A 246 0.69 -23.69 0.22
CA ASP A 246 0.84 -24.92 -0.57
C ASP A 246 -0.48 -25.71 -0.53
N PRO A 247 -1.00 -26.19 -1.67
CA PRO A 247 -2.20 -27.02 -1.72
C PRO A 247 -2.06 -28.29 -0.86
N ASP A 248 -3.14 -28.66 -0.18
CA ASP A 248 -3.20 -29.85 0.66
C ASP A 248 -2.68 -31.12 -0.04
N ASN A 249 -1.92 -31.92 0.69
CA ASN A 249 -1.30 -33.15 0.19
C ASN A 249 -2.32 -34.28 -0.10
N GLY A 250 -3.61 -34.05 0.17
CA GLY A 250 -4.68 -35.02 -0.08
C GLY A 250 -5.04 -35.19 -1.57
N ALA A 251 -4.78 -34.18 -2.41
CA ALA A 251 -5.07 -34.27 -3.84
C ALA A 251 -3.93 -35.03 -4.57
N LYS A 252 -4.23 -36.23 -5.07
CA LYS A 252 -3.32 -37.04 -5.91
C LYS A 252 -3.71 -36.91 -7.37
N GLY A 253 -2.73 -36.85 -8.27
CA GLY A 253 -2.96 -36.84 -9.72
C GLY A 253 -2.46 -35.57 -10.43
N SER A 254 -2.76 -35.47 -11.72
CA SER A 254 -2.26 -34.41 -12.62
C SER A 254 -2.85 -33.02 -12.30
N GLU A 255 -4.07 -32.94 -11.80
CA GLU A 255 -4.73 -31.68 -11.43
C GLU A 255 -4.10 -31.05 -10.18
N ALA A 256 -3.79 -31.86 -9.18
CA ALA A 256 -3.08 -31.40 -7.97
C ALA A 256 -1.69 -30.85 -8.31
N ALA A 257 -0.98 -31.49 -9.24
CA ALA A 257 0.31 -31.02 -9.72
C ALA A 257 0.20 -29.66 -10.44
N LYS A 258 -0.83 -29.48 -11.27
CA LYS A 258 -1.12 -28.19 -11.93
C LYS A 258 -1.42 -27.08 -10.92
N LEU A 259 -2.26 -27.34 -9.92
CA LEU A 259 -2.58 -26.35 -8.89
C LEU A 259 -1.34 -25.96 -8.07
N LYS A 260 -0.52 -26.94 -7.67
CA LYS A 260 0.76 -26.71 -6.98
C LYS A 260 1.70 -25.85 -7.83
N GLN A 261 1.79 -26.11 -9.14
CA GLN A 261 2.59 -25.30 -10.03
C GLN A 261 2.07 -23.86 -10.11
N GLN A 262 0.76 -23.66 -10.27
CA GLN A 262 0.16 -22.32 -10.34
C GLN A 262 0.42 -21.48 -9.08
N VAL A 263 0.25 -22.07 -7.89
CA VAL A 263 0.55 -21.41 -6.61
C VAL A 263 2.02 -21.02 -6.52
N ARG A 264 2.93 -21.92 -6.91
CA ARG A 264 4.38 -21.65 -6.91
C ARG A 264 4.75 -20.52 -7.86
N GLU A 265 4.16 -20.48 -9.05
CA GLU A 265 4.39 -19.39 -10.00
C GLU A 265 3.88 -18.05 -9.47
N LYS A 266 2.67 -18.00 -8.88
CA LYS A 266 2.16 -16.78 -8.23
C LYS A 266 3.10 -16.30 -7.12
N ARG A 267 3.52 -17.21 -6.24
CA ARG A 267 4.44 -16.92 -5.13
C ARG A 267 5.80 -16.43 -5.64
N LYS A 268 6.32 -17.04 -6.72
CA LYS A 268 7.60 -16.66 -7.34
C LYS A 268 7.55 -15.25 -7.92
N LYS A 269 6.51 -14.93 -8.70
CA LYS A 269 6.33 -13.59 -9.30
C LYS A 269 6.23 -12.48 -8.25
N LEU A 270 5.47 -12.74 -7.18
CA LEU A 270 5.37 -11.80 -6.07
C LEU A 270 6.72 -11.64 -5.36
N ARG A 271 7.41 -12.76 -5.10
CA ARG A 271 8.73 -12.75 -4.46
C ARG A 271 9.74 -11.94 -5.27
N GLU A 272 9.80 -12.11 -6.59
CA GLU A 272 10.72 -11.38 -7.46
C GLU A 272 10.56 -9.86 -7.31
N LYS A 273 9.31 -9.37 -7.22
CA LYS A 273 9.03 -7.94 -7.00
C LYS A 273 9.39 -7.47 -5.59
N ILE A 274 9.05 -8.24 -4.56
CA ILE A 274 9.39 -7.92 -3.17
C ILE A 274 10.91 -7.94 -2.95
N GLU A 275 11.61 -8.89 -3.56
CA GLU A 275 13.07 -9.00 -3.49
C GLU A 275 13.73 -7.80 -4.18
N MET A 276 13.26 -7.42 -5.38
CA MET A 276 13.78 -6.23 -6.05
C MET A 276 13.51 -4.95 -5.25
N PHE A 277 12.31 -4.78 -4.69
CA PHE A 277 12.01 -3.70 -3.75
C PHE A 277 13.06 -3.63 -2.62
N CYS A 278 13.32 -4.77 -1.96
CA CYS A 278 14.27 -4.87 -0.86
C CYS A 278 15.69 -4.44 -1.27
N LEU A 279 16.14 -4.86 -2.46
CA LEU A 279 17.45 -4.51 -3.00
C LEU A 279 17.57 -3.01 -3.29
N LEU A 280 16.59 -2.41 -3.98
CA LEU A 280 16.60 -0.99 -4.29
C LEU A 280 16.48 -0.13 -3.04
N PHE A 281 15.56 -0.47 -2.14
CA PHE A 281 15.40 0.20 -0.85
C PHE A 281 16.72 0.17 -0.07
N SER A 282 17.33 -1.01 0.07
CA SER A 282 18.58 -1.18 0.82
C SER A 282 19.73 -0.40 0.19
N ALA A 283 19.84 -0.38 -1.15
CA ALA A 283 20.88 0.37 -1.84
C ALA A 283 20.72 1.88 -1.62
N ILE A 284 19.50 2.42 -1.65
CA ILE A 284 19.23 3.83 -1.33
C ILE A 284 19.54 4.11 0.14
N LYS A 285 19.00 3.29 1.05
CA LYS A 285 19.13 3.45 2.51
C LYS A 285 20.58 3.43 2.95
N ASN A 286 21.37 2.51 2.39
CA ASN A 286 22.77 2.27 2.76
C ASN A 286 23.77 3.01 1.84
N ASN A 287 23.32 4.02 1.11
CA ASN A 287 24.18 4.90 0.31
C ASN A 287 25.02 4.16 -0.75
N VAL A 288 24.40 3.29 -1.56
CA VAL A 288 25.06 2.50 -2.60
C VAL A 288 24.52 2.88 -3.99
N PRO A 289 24.81 4.10 -4.48
CA PRO A 289 24.22 4.64 -5.71
C PRO A 289 24.57 3.86 -6.98
N LEU A 290 25.84 3.48 -7.17
CA LEU A 290 26.28 2.84 -8.42
C LEU A 290 25.57 1.50 -8.67
N TYR A 291 25.26 0.75 -7.61
CA TYR A 291 24.50 -0.50 -7.70
C TYR A 291 23.17 -0.37 -8.43
N LEU A 292 22.47 0.76 -8.25
CA LEU A 292 21.15 0.98 -8.84
C LEU A 292 21.20 1.08 -10.37
N TYR A 293 22.33 1.52 -10.95
CA TYR A 293 22.56 1.51 -12.39
C TYR A 293 22.85 0.11 -12.96
N TYR A 294 22.93 -0.94 -12.14
CA TYR A 294 23.12 -2.32 -12.59
C TYR A 294 21.84 -3.16 -12.50
N GLN A 295 20.76 -2.62 -11.92
CA GLN A 295 19.54 -3.37 -11.72
C GLN A 295 18.54 -3.16 -12.86
N HIS A 296 17.95 -4.25 -13.32
CA HIS A 296 16.73 -4.22 -14.11
C HIS A 296 15.54 -4.31 -13.15
N TYR A 297 14.82 -3.21 -12.99
CA TYR A 297 13.62 -3.15 -12.16
C TYR A 297 12.35 -3.17 -13.01
N HIS A 298 11.24 -3.58 -12.39
CA HIS A 298 9.94 -3.67 -13.03
C HIS A 298 9.37 -2.27 -13.26
N SER A 299 8.56 -2.11 -14.30
CA SER A 299 7.79 -0.89 -14.54
C SER A 299 6.72 -0.68 -13.46
N VAL A 300 6.28 0.56 -13.28
CA VAL A 300 5.17 0.92 -12.37
C VAL A 300 3.91 0.11 -12.66
N ASP A 301 3.58 -0.12 -13.92
CA ASP A 301 2.36 -0.84 -14.31
C ASP A 301 2.44 -2.33 -13.96
N GLU A 302 3.59 -2.98 -14.15
CA GLU A 302 3.80 -4.37 -13.71
C GLU A 302 3.64 -4.52 -12.19
N ILE A 303 4.09 -3.53 -11.42
CA ILE A 303 3.97 -3.55 -9.96
C ILE A 303 2.51 -3.32 -9.55
N LYS A 304 1.80 -2.38 -10.17
CA LYS A 304 0.36 -2.16 -9.95
C LYS A 304 -0.46 -3.40 -10.29
N GLU A 305 -0.16 -4.08 -11.40
CA GLU A 305 -0.83 -5.31 -11.79
C GLU A 305 -0.65 -6.41 -10.73
N GLU A 306 0.52 -6.50 -10.08
CA GLU A 306 0.73 -7.42 -8.96
C GLU A 306 -0.12 -7.06 -7.73
N ILE A 307 -0.27 -5.76 -7.42
CA ILE A 307 -1.15 -5.31 -6.32
C ILE A 307 -2.61 -5.71 -6.61
N PHE A 308 -3.09 -5.50 -7.84
CA PHE A 308 -4.44 -5.95 -8.22
C PHE A 308 -4.58 -7.47 -8.12
N LYS A 309 -3.60 -8.26 -8.59
CA LYS A 309 -3.62 -9.73 -8.45
C LYS A 309 -3.69 -10.19 -6.99
N LEU A 310 -3.00 -9.50 -6.08
CA LEU A 310 -3.05 -9.75 -4.65
C LEU A 310 -4.44 -9.47 -4.07
N ILE A 311 -5.00 -8.31 -4.40
CA ILE A 311 -6.34 -7.89 -3.97
C ILE A 311 -7.39 -8.89 -4.48
N GLU A 312 -7.35 -9.25 -5.76
CA GLU A 312 -8.29 -10.21 -6.37
C GLU A 312 -8.19 -11.59 -5.75
N HIS A 313 -6.97 -12.06 -5.47
CA HIS A 313 -6.76 -13.34 -4.77
C HIS A 313 -7.33 -13.33 -3.35
N ALA A 314 -7.21 -12.22 -2.63
CA ALA A 314 -7.77 -12.09 -1.29
C ALA A 314 -9.31 -11.97 -1.33
N LYS A 315 -9.84 -11.11 -2.21
CA LYS A 315 -11.29 -10.94 -2.43
C LYS A 315 -11.96 -12.26 -2.82
N GLY A 316 -11.34 -13.05 -3.69
CA GLY A 316 -11.85 -14.37 -4.07
C GLY A 316 -11.98 -15.36 -2.90
N GLN A 317 -11.16 -15.21 -1.85
CA GLN A 317 -11.29 -16.00 -0.62
C GLN A 317 -12.34 -15.41 0.33
N LEU A 318 -12.33 -14.09 0.50
CA LEU A 318 -13.27 -13.36 1.36
C LEU A 318 -14.72 -13.54 0.86
N CYS A 319 -14.96 -13.42 -0.44
CA CYS A 319 -16.33 -13.51 -0.99
C CYS A 319 -16.84 -14.96 -1.14
N SER A 320 -16.09 -15.97 -0.68
CA SER A 320 -16.48 -17.37 -0.87
C SER A 320 -17.57 -17.85 0.10
N ASP A 321 -17.59 -17.28 1.31
CA ASP A 321 -18.58 -17.56 2.35
C ASP A 321 -18.56 -16.43 3.38
N TYR A 322 -19.69 -15.74 3.59
CA TYR A 322 -19.81 -14.70 4.61
C TYR A 322 -20.22 -15.22 6.00
N GLN A 323 -20.53 -16.50 6.13
CA GLN A 323 -20.76 -17.13 7.44
C GLN A 323 -19.44 -17.30 8.22
N LYS A 324 -18.36 -17.65 7.51
CA LYS A 324 -17.03 -17.84 8.07
C LYS A 324 -15.97 -17.20 7.19
N SER A 325 -15.22 -16.27 7.76
CA SER A 325 -14.13 -15.64 7.02
C SER A 325 -12.90 -16.58 6.88
N PRO A 326 -12.07 -16.42 5.85
CA PRO A 326 -10.91 -17.28 5.59
C PRO A 326 -9.75 -17.13 6.59
N ASN A 327 -9.79 -16.16 7.51
CA ASN A 327 -8.73 -15.84 8.46
C ASN A 327 -7.40 -15.52 7.74
N LEU A 328 -7.45 -14.60 6.77
CA LEU A 328 -6.25 -14.20 6.03
C LEU A 328 -5.20 -13.64 6.98
N ASN A 329 -3.93 -13.89 6.66
CA ASN A 329 -2.83 -13.31 7.40
C ASN A 329 -2.68 -11.82 7.04
N LYS A 330 -3.39 -10.95 7.76
CA LYS A 330 -3.36 -9.49 7.55
C LYS A 330 -1.96 -8.92 7.47
N ARG A 331 -1.06 -9.35 8.36
CA ARG A 331 0.33 -8.90 8.34
C ARG A 331 1.03 -9.23 7.03
N ALA A 332 0.89 -10.45 6.52
CA ALA A 332 1.50 -10.86 5.26
C ALA A 332 1.00 -10.02 4.08
N TYR A 333 -0.31 -9.77 4.00
CA TYR A 333 -0.89 -8.91 2.96
C TYR A 333 -0.43 -7.45 3.08
N ILE A 334 -0.43 -6.89 4.29
CA ILE A 334 0.03 -5.51 4.52
C ILE A 334 1.52 -5.37 4.18
N ASP A 335 2.37 -6.29 4.64
CA ASP A 335 3.81 -6.26 4.35
C ASP A 335 4.03 -6.31 2.83
N ALA A 336 3.32 -7.17 2.08
CA ALA A 336 3.41 -7.25 0.63
C ALA A 336 2.92 -5.96 -0.07
N ILE A 337 1.72 -5.46 0.28
CA ILE A 337 1.12 -4.30 -0.35
C ILE A 337 1.92 -3.03 -0.09
N LEU A 338 2.35 -2.80 1.15
CA LEU A 338 3.17 -1.63 1.48
C LEU A 338 4.52 -1.69 0.76
N SER A 339 5.13 -2.86 0.64
CA SER A 339 6.36 -3.03 -0.12
C SER A 339 6.19 -2.75 -1.60
N LEU A 340 5.11 -3.22 -2.23
CA LEU A 340 4.83 -2.95 -3.65
C LEU A 340 4.48 -1.47 -3.88
N GLY A 341 3.71 -0.84 -2.99
CA GLY A 341 3.42 0.59 -3.05
C GLY A 341 4.68 1.44 -2.92
N PHE A 342 5.56 1.08 -1.98
CA PHE A 342 6.85 1.74 -1.83
C PHE A 342 7.78 1.49 -3.02
N TYR A 343 7.74 0.28 -3.60
CA TYR A 343 8.48 -0.03 -4.81
C TYR A 343 8.09 0.90 -5.97
N ILE A 344 6.80 1.14 -6.19
CA ILE A 344 6.33 2.15 -7.16
C ILE A 344 6.93 3.52 -6.86
N GLY A 345 6.92 3.95 -5.59
CA GLY A 345 7.53 5.20 -5.17
C GLY A 345 9.03 5.29 -5.48
N ILE A 346 9.78 4.20 -5.27
CA ILE A 346 11.20 4.11 -5.61
C ILE A 346 11.41 4.20 -7.12
N VAL A 347 10.69 3.41 -7.91
CA VAL A 347 10.81 3.38 -9.37
C VAL A 347 10.52 4.76 -9.96
N ASN A 348 9.43 5.42 -9.54
CA ASN A 348 9.11 6.77 -10.01
C ASN A 348 10.25 7.77 -9.79
N VAL A 349 10.93 7.71 -8.64
CA VAL A 349 12.08 8.58 -8.34
C VAL A 349 13.28 8.22 -9.23
N LEU A 350 13.59 6.93 -9.36
CA LEU A 350 14.70 6.47 -10.21
C LEU A 350 14.49 6.86 -11.68
N GLU A 351 13.28 6.67 -12.22
CA GLU A 351 12.91 7.05 -13.58
C GLU A 351 13.00 8.56 -13.81
N LYS A 352 12.52 9.40 -12.86
CA LYS A 352 12.63 10.86 -12.95
C LYS A 352 14.07 11.33 -13.11
N HIS A 353 15.03 10.65 -12.48
CA HIS A 353 16.46 10.97 -12.54
C HIS A 353 17.23 10.13 -13.57
N ASN A 354 16.53 9.40 -14.46
CA ASN A 354 17.11 8.54 -15.49
C ASN A 354 18.12 7.50 -14.95
N ILE A 355 17.83 6.93 -13.78
CA ILE A 355 18.65 5.86 -13.19
C ILE A 355 18.25 4.54 -13.82
N THR A 356 18.89 4.20 -14.94
CA THR A 356 18.66 2.95 -15.68
C THR A 356 19.97 2.20 -15.90
N MET A 357 19.90 0.97 -16.41
CA MET A 357 21.10 0.27 -16.87
C MET A 357 21.87 1.11 -17.90
N PHE A 358 23.20 1.09 -17.79
CA PHE A 358 24.11 1.86 -18.63
C PHE A 358 25.10 0.96 -19.38
N CYS A 359 25.81 1.54 -20.36
CA CYS A 359 26.89 0.85 -21.06
C CYS A 359 28.14 0.79 -20.18
N GLN A 360 28.52 -0.41 -19.73
CA GLN A 360 29.70 -0.58 -18.86
C GLN A 360 31.00 -0.13 -19.54
N ASP A 361 31.08 -0.12 -20.88
CA ASP A 361 32.26 0.34 -21.60
C ASP A 361 32.47 1.86 -21.49
N THR A 362 31.39 2.62 -21.30
CA THR A 362 31.44 4.08 -21.13
C THR A 362 31.56 4.49 -19.66
N GLY A 363 31.04 3.71 -18.73
CA GLY A 363 31.00 4.10 -17.32
C GLY A 363 29.88 5.08 -16.99
N ILE A 364 29.84 5.49 -15.74
CA ILE A 364 29.02 6.59 -15.23
C ILE A 364 29.95 7.75 -14.87
N ASP A 365 29.63 8.97 -15.29
CA ASP A 365 30.29 10.18 -14.81
C ASP A 365 30.03 10.37 -13.31
N LEU A 366 31.11 10.48 -12.53
CA LEU A 366 31.07 10.57 -11.08
C LEU A 366 30.35 11.84 -10.58
N GLU A 367 30.48 12.97 -11.28
CA GLU A 367 29.78 14.21 -10.93
C GLU A 367 28.30 14.16 -11.30
N LEU A 368 27.96 13.50 -12.42
CA LEU A 368 26.56 13.20 -12.76
C LEU A 368 25.91 12.34 -11.68
N LEU A 369 26.60 11.27 -11.24
CA LEU A 369 26.13 10.41 -10.15
C LEU A 369 25.90 11.22 -8.88
N LYS A 370 26.86 12.06 -8.46
CA LYS A 370 26.75 12.91 -7.28
C LYS A 370 25.53 13.84 -7.34
N ARG A 371 25.31 14.51 -8.48
CA ARG A 371 24.18 15.42 -8.68
C ARG A 371 22.84 14.68 -8.62
N ASN A 372 22.71 13.55 -9.32
CA ASN A 372 21.47 12.78 -9.32
C ASN A 372 21.12 12.30 -7.91
N TYR A 373 22.12 11.82 -7.15
CA TYR A 373 21.87 11.30 -5.81
C TYR A 373 21.67 12.36 -4.74
N PHE A 374 22.11 13.61 -4.95
CA PHE A 374 21.67 14.73 -4.12
C PHE A 374 20.14 14.87 -4.12
N GLU A 375 19.53 14.86 -5.31
CA GLU A 375 18.08 15.03 -5.48
C GLU A 375 17.31 13.80 -4.99
N ILE A 376 17.81 12.58 -5.28
CA ILE A 376 17.21 11.33 -4.81
C ILE A 376 17.23 11.25 -3.27
N TYR A 377 18.37 11.50 -2.63
CA TYR A 377 18.47 11.43 -1.17
C TYR A 377 17.67 12.53 -0.47
N SER A 378 17.57 13.72 -1.09
CA SER A 378 16.69 14.78 -0.60
C SER A 378 15.22 14.36 -0.67
N THR A 379 14.81 13.75 -1.78
CA THR A 379 13.45 13.23 -1.99
C THR A 379 13.06 12.19 -0.92
N PHE A 380 13.95 11.23 -0.64
CA PHE A 380 13.72 10.21 0.38
C PHE A 380 14.03 10.65 1.82
N ARG A 381 14.38 11.93 2.03
CA ARG A 381 14.70 12.52 3.34
C ARG A 381 15.83 11.78 4.07
N VAL A 382 16.87 11.38 3.32
CA VAL A 382 18.11 10.75 3.83
C VAL A 382 19.36 11.59 3.51
N PRO A 383 19.40 12.88 3.91
CA PRO A 383 20.44 13.82 3.47
C PRO A 383 21.86 13.45 3.93
N THR A 384 22.00 12.66 5.00
CA THR A 384 23.30 12.16 5.47
C THR A 384 24.01 11.28 4.44
N ASN A 385 23.25 10.55 3.61
CA ASN A 385 23.81 9.70 2.57
C ASN A 385 24.54 10.54 1.51
N TYR A 386 23.98 11.70 1.14
CA TYR A 386 24.64 12.63 0.22
C TYR A 386 25.98 13.16 0.79
N VAL A 387 26.03 13.47 2.08
CA VAL A 387 27.26 13.95 2.74
C VAL A 387 28.35 12.87 2.66
N MET A 388 28.00 11.62 2.97
CA MET A 388 28.93 10.49 2.89
C MET A 388 29.42 10.25 1.46
N LEU A 389 28.51 10.21 0.49
CA LEU A 389 28.85 10.07 -0.93
C LEU A 389 29.75 11.19 -1.43
N SER A 390 29.45 12.44 -1.07
CA SER A 390 30.25 13.61 -1.47
C SER A 390 31.67 13.55 -0.93
N ASN A 391 31.84 13.10 0.32
CA ASN A 391 33.15 12.91 0.92
C ASN A 391 33.95 11.81 0.21
N GLU A 392 33.32 10.68 -0.10
CA GLU A 392 33.96 9.57 -0.81
C GLU A 392 34.43 9.98 -2.22
N ILE A 393 33.57 10.69 -2.96
CA ILE A 393 33.87 11.22 -4.29
C ILE A 393 35.03 12.23 -4.21
N SER A 394 34.98 13.17 -3.26
CA SER A 394 36.04 14.17 -3.10
C SER A 394 37.39 13.55 -2.72
N ASN A 395 37.38 12.50 -1.89
CA ASN A 395 38.60 11.77 -1.55
C ASN A 395 39.20 11.07 -2.78
N THR A 396 38.35 10.44 -3.60
CA THR A 396 38.78 9.79 -4.84
C THR A 396 39.34 10.82 -5.84
N GLN A 397 38.68 11.96 -6.00
CA GLN A 397 39.15 13.06 -6.86
C GLN A 397 40.53 13.57 -6.45
N LYS A 398 40.76 13.82 -5.15
CA LYS A 398 42.06 14.29 -4.64
C LYS A 398 43.21 13.32 -4.91
N VAL A 399 42.94 12.02 -4.91
CA VAL A 399 43.95 11.01 -5.25
C VAL A 399 44.25 11.04 -6.74
N LEU A 400 43.21 11.20 -7.57
CA LEU A 400 43.34 11.24 -9.03
C LEU A 400 43.99 12.53 -9.55
N GLU A 401 43.82 13.67 -8.87
CA GLU A 401 44.49 14.95 -9.21
C GLU A 401 46.03 14.85 -9.17
N GLN A 402 46.57 13.84 -8.48
CA GLN A 402 48.01 13.60 -8.37
C GLN A 402 48.54 12.60 -9.42
N MET A 403 47.67 12.11 -10.32
CA MET A 403 47.98 11.09 -11.30
C MET A 403 47.80 11.62 -12.73
N ASP A 404 48.53 11.02 -13.67
CA ASP A 404 48.28 11.21 -15.11
C ASP A 404 46.94 10.58 -15.52
N ASP A 405 46.43 11.01 -16.68
CA ASP A 405 45.15 10.53 -17.23
C ASP A 405 45.14 8.99 -17.39
N ILE A 406 44.17 8.35 -16.74
CA ILE A 406 43.94 6.92 -16.74
C ILE A 406 43.05 6.56 -17.94
N GLY A 407 43.64 6.52 -19.12
CA GLY A 407 42.91 6.27 -20.38
C GLY A 407 42.32 4.86 -20.55
N SER A 408 42.57 3.93 -19.63
CA SER A 408 41.98 2.59 -19.65
C SER A 408 41.41 2.19 -18.29
N TRP A 409 40.37 1.36 -18.29
CA TRP A 409 39.70 0.92 -17.06
C TRP A 409 40.68 0.28 -16.08
N THR A 410 40.85 0.93 -14.93
CA THR A 410 41.82 0.55 -13.91
C THR A 410 41.12 0.35 -12.58
N GLY A 411 41.36 -0.79 -11.94
CA GLY A 411 40.79 -1.10 -10.62
C GLY A 411 41.22 -0.09 -9.57
N LEU A 412 40.26 0.39 -8.77
CA LEU A 412 40.45 1.41 -7.73
C LEU A 412 41.48 0.97 -6.68
N TYR A 413 41.61 -0.33 -6.41
CA TYR A 413 42.64 -0.87 -5.54
C TYR A 413 44.07 -0.50 -5.98
N LYS A 414 44.35 -0.43 -7.30
CA LYS A 414 45.67 -0.05 -7.82
C LYS A 414 45.97 1.43 -7.60
N ILE A 415 44.93 2.25 -7.52
CA ILE A 415 45.02 3.70 -7.33
C ILE A 415 45.23 4.01 -5.84
N ILE A 416 44.45 3.36 -4.97
CA ILE A 416 44.51 3.59 -3.52
C ILE A 416 45.70 2.87 -2.86
N ASP A 417 46.06 1.67 -3.34
CA ASP A 417 47.09 0.82 -2.73
C ASP A 417 47.93 0.11 -3.81
N PRO A 418 48.81 0.83 -4.54
CA PRO A 418 49.52 0.33 -5.72
C PRO A 418 50.35 -0.94 -5.48
N GLY A 419 50.73 -1.22 -4.23
CA GLY A 419 51.50 -2.39 -3.85
C GLY A 419 50.67 -3.64 -3.56
N LYS A 420 49.34 -3.57 -3.54
CA LYS A 420 48.47 -4.71 -3.24
C LYS A 420 47.78 -5.27 -4.48
N PRO A 421 47.74 -6.60 -4.64
CA PRO A 421 46.90 -7.23 -5.65
C PRO A 421 45.41 -7.03 -5.30
N ALA A 422 44.54 -7.24 -6.29
CA ALA A 422 43.10 -7.29 -6.07
C ALA A 422 42.79 -8.36 -5.02
N GLY A 423 42.07 -7.98 -3.97
CA GLY A 423 41.54 -8.92 -2.99
C GLY A 423 40.09 -9.28 -3.26
N GLU A 424 39.51 -10.08 -2.37
CA GLU A 424 38.05 -10.26 -2.33
C GLU A 424 37.38 -8.98 -1.80
N PRO A 425 36.20 -8.60 -2.33
CA PRO A 425 35.44 -7.48 -1.79
C PRO A 425 34.92 -7.79 -0.38
N ILE A 426 34.83 -6.77 0.47
CA ILE A 426 34.43 -6.91 1.88
C ILE A 426 33.16 -6.08 2.14
N ASP A 427 32.10 -6.71 2.66
CA ASP A 427 30.81 -6.07 3.02
C ASP A 427 31.00 -4.73 3.73
N ARG A 428 31.79 -4.71 4.81
CA ARG A 428 32.02 -3.51 5.61
C ARG A 428 32.57 -2.35 4.77
N ASN A 429 33.52 -2.64 3.88
CA ASN A 429 34.12 -1.62 3.03
C ASN A 429 33.15 -1.17 1.96
N TYR A 430 32.33 -2.08 1.42
CA TYR A 430 31.32 -1.76 0.43
C TYR A 430 30.37 -0.68 0.91
N PHE A 431 29.80 -0.82 2.10
CA PHE A 431 28.89 0.21 2.64
C PHE A 431 29.63 1.44 3.18
N ALA A 432 30.83 1.28 3.75
CA ALA A 432 31.61 2.41 4.25
C ALA A 432 32.07 3.37 3.15
N HIS A 433 32.28 2.86 1.94
CA HIS A 433 32.73 3.63 0.77
C HIS A 433 31.61 3.89 -0.24
N SER A 434 30.36 4.02 0.24
CA SER A 434 29.21 4.34 -0.62
C SER A 434 29.03 3.39 -1.83
N GLY A 435 29.38 2.12 -1.67
CA GLY A 435 29.39 1.13 -2.73
C GLY A 435 30.64 1.12 -3.61
N PHE A 436 31.61 2.02 -3.44
CA PHE A 436 32.86 2.09 -4.21
C PHE A 436 33.97 1.22 -3.60
N GLU A 437 33.65 -0.03 -3.29
CA GLU A 437 34.64 -0.96 -2.73
C GLU A 437 35.77 -1.18 -3.75
N ARG A 438 37.01 -0.94 -3.32
CA ARG A 438 38.18 -0.82 -4.19
C ARG A 438 38.51 -2.06 -5.03
N ASN A 439 38.13 -3.26 -4.58
CA ASN A 439 38.43 -4.50 -5.28
C ASN A 439 37.44 -4.82 -6.40
N ILE A 440 36.28 -4.17 -6.42
CA ILE A 440 35.24 -4.37 -7.45
C ILE A 440 34.92 -3.11 -8.24
N THR A 441 35.56 -1.99 -7.94
CA THR A 441 35.33 -0.71 -8.61
C THR A 441 36.48 -0.40 -9.57
N GLU A 442 36.15 0.06 -10.77
CA GLU A 442 37.10 0.51 -11.78
C GLU A 442 36.85 1.97 -12.14
N ILE A 443 37.93 2.67 -12.47
CA ILE A 443 37.93 4.08 -12.86
C ILE A 443 38.62 4.24 -14.21
N ARG A 444 38.13 5.19 -15.00
CA ARG A 444 38.77 5.75 -16.19
C ARG A 444 38.66 7.26 -16.12
N THR A 445 39.67 7.98 -16.60
CA THR A 445 39.59 9.44 -16.75
C THR A 445 39.71 9.82 -18.21
N GLU A 446 39.02 10.90 -18.59
CA GLU A 446 39.16 11.54 -19.90
C GLU A 446 39.22 13.05 -19.66
N GLY A 447 40.43 13.60 -19.64
CA GLY A 447 40.66 14.99 -19.26
C GLY A 447 40.26 15.24 -17.80
N SER A 448 39.28 16.12 -17.56
CA SER A 448 38.79 16.42 -16.20
C SER A 448 37.66 15.51 -15.73
N THR A 449 37.14 14.65 -16.59
CA THR A 449 35.97 13.81 -16.28
C THR A 449 36.42 12.46 -15.74
N ILE A 450 35.82 12.04 -14.63
CA ILE A 450 36.09 10.76 -13.99
C ILE A 450 34.88 9.85 -14.20
N PHE A 451 35.12 8.71 -14.81
CA PHE A 451 34.12 7.68 -15.02
C PHE A 451 34.35 6.52 -14.07
N ILE A 452 33.26 5.97 -13.54
CA ILE A 452 33.27 4.85 -12.61
C ILE A 452 32.38 3.71 -13.12
N ARG A 453 32.77 2.48 -12.79
CA ARG A 453 31.94 1.28 -12.96
C ARG A 453 32.34 0.20 -11.96
N TYR A 454 31.49 -0.80 -11.79
CA TYR A 454 31.93 -2.08 -11.25
C TYR A 454 32.67 -2.90 -12.30
N ALA A 455 33.69 -3.64 -11.86
CA ALA A 455 34.45 -4.55 -12.70
C ALA A 455 33.53 -5.62 -13.31
N PHE A 456 33.80 -6.06 -14.54
CA PHE A 456 32.95 -7.01 -15.27
C PHE A 456 32.73 -8.35 -14.56
N ASN A 457 33.68 -8.79 -13.73
CA ASN A 457 33.62 -10.02 -12.97
C ASN A 457 32.96 -9.86 -11.58
N THR A 458 32.37 -8.70 -11.28
CA THR A 458 31.71 -8.44 -10.00
C THR A 458 30.54 -9.41 -9.78
N ASN A 459 30.58 -10.14 -8.67
CA ASN A 459 29.53 -11.08 -8.31
C ASN A 459 28.37 -10.37 -7.59
N PHE A 460 27.39 -9.91 -8.35
CA PHE A 460 26.21 -9.24 -7.80
C PHE A 460 25.38 -10.12 -6.85
N ASN A 461 25.47 -11.46 -6.92
CA ASN A 461 24.76 -12.31 -5.96
C ASN A 461 25.28 -12.10 -4.53
N VAL A 462 26.58 -11.87 -4.36
CA VAL A 462 27.19 -11.58 -3.06
C VAL A 462 26.71 -10.22 -2.54
N ILE A 463 26.72 -9.20 -3.41
CA ILE A 463 26.22 -7.85 -3.08
C ILE A 463 24.73 -7.90 -2.72
N ASN A 464 23.92 -8.67 -3.46
CA ASN A 464 22.50 -8.84 -3.17
C ASN A 464 22.27 -9.48 -1.78
N CYS A 465 23.12 -10.42 -1.36
CA CYS A 465 23.07 -10.95 0.00
C CYS A 465 23.40 -9.87 1.04
N TRP A 466 24.48 -9.09 0.84
CA TRP A 466 24.84 -7.99 1.74
C TRP A 466 23.73 -6.94 1.86
N LEU A 467 23.11 -6.55 0.74
CA LEU A 467 21.99 -5.61 0.74
C LEU A 467 20.79 -6.15 1.53
N LYS A 468 20.44 -7.43 1.37
CA LYS A 468 19.36 -8.07 2.13
C LYS A 468 19.66 -8.12 3.63
N ASP A 469 20.92 -8.30 4.01
CA ASP A 469 21.37 -8.28 5.41
C ASP A 469 21.34 -6.88 6.06
N ARG A 470 21.24 -5.81 5.26
CA ARG A 470 21.22 -4.40 5.73
C ARG A 470 19.84 -3.75 5.69
N ILE A 471 18.78 -4.54 5.60
CA ILE A 471 17.41 -4.02 5.64
C ILE A 471 17.02 -3.78 7.10
N GLU A 472 16.84 -2.51 7.47
CA GLU A 472 16.42 -2.08 8.81
C GLU A 472 15.01 -1.47 8.84
#